data_AF-A0AAT9J067-F1
#
_entry.id   AF-A0AAT9J067-F1
#
_cell.length_a   1.000
_cell.length_b   1.000
_cell.length_c   1.000
_cell.angle_alpha   90.00
_cell.angle_beta   90.00
_cell.angle_gamma   90.00
#
_symmetry.space_group_name_H-M   'P 1'
#
loop_
_entity.id
_entity.type
_entity.pdbx_description
1 polymer ?
#
loop_
_entity_poly.entity_id
_entity_poly.type
_entity_poly.pdbx_seq_one_letter_code
_entity_poly.pdbx_strand_id
1 'polypeptide(L)'
;MRATRFFLLTGLSLVLTAPAFSQGMGGGNMGGMGGGPPPGGAKGKPASAPIDNRPAPAVIAVSQRLKGVLTLAGVARTLSHQTIPSDKPDMSGLYALRGAQIMLDSVDIATTGAASLVADTRAYGMNSALLIDSGSQVLMTGGHIATLGQGATAAYVSGEGSALKMEGVALTTQGTGAYGLEVRPGASLVASKISVATVSDHAMALSVMGRGQPVRISDSQFVTEGPLSPAISLSGDLEAERISARAGRADGLVINGQHRASFSDSRLLGDGYGVMIYEAPQDDGVPLSGPQGGMDRGGPPPGGRGPGGGQTPAGERPRDAKAGMRPAMDMMGPPEDHAAALTFTGGHLSGRRAGFYVTNIRTRIKMDAVELTTASGVILKAAADQWGELGRNGGDATLSVSHQILTGDFVTDAISHIAVNLSENSHLTGKTTRNTDVSLDASSRWTLTANSSVGKLTGDPAQIDSQGHTLSYDKYRNPALNGQTLPLPGGGQLVPGGL
;
A
#
# COMPACT_ATOMS: atom_id res chain seq x y z
N MET A 1 -52.22 6.35 9.86
CA MET A 1 -51.64 6.17 8.50
C MET A 1 -50.78 7.39 8.20
N ARG A 2 -49.45 7.28 8.26
CA ARG A 2 -48.53 8.37 7.93
C ARG A 2 -47.56 7.86 6.85
N ALA A 3 -47.49 8.63 5.78
CA ALA A 3 -46.78 8.33 4.55
C ALA A 3 -45.27 8.63 4.67
N THR A 4 -44.46 7.68 4.22
CA THR A 4 -43.00 7.78 4.13
C THR A 4 -42.63 8.35 2.77
N ARG A 5 -41.94 9.49 2.74
CA ARG A 5 -41.35 10.07 1.52
C ARG A 5 -39.92 9.59 1.37
N PHE A 6 -39.65 8.87 0.28
CA PHE A 6 -38.29 8.59 -0.22
C PHE A 6 -37.72 9.84 -0.90
N PHE A 7 -36.53 10.27 -0.49
CA PHE A 7 -35.73 11.24 -1.23
C PHE A 7 -34.68 10.48 -2.05
N LEU A 8 -34.80 10.56 -3.37
CA LEU A 8 -33.83 10.09 -4.34
C LEU A 8 -32.87 11.27 -4.62
N LEU A 9 -31.59 11.15 -4.26
CA LEU A 9 -30.56 12.11 -4.68
C LEU A 9 -29.99 11.65 -6.02
N THR A 10 -30.37 12.32 -7.10
CA THR A 10 -29.75 12.18 -8.42
C THR A 10 -28.49 13.04 -8.48
N GLY A 11 -27.31 12.41 -8.59
CA GLY A 11 -26.04 13.08 -8.86
C GLY A 11 -25.99 13.58 -10.30
N LEU A 12 -26.00 14.91 -10.46
CA LEU A 12 -25.82 15.58 -11.74
C LEU A 12 -24.32 15.86 -11.94
N SER A 13 -23.64 15.03 -12.73
CA SER A 13 -22.27 15.29 -13.17
C SER A 13 -22.28 16.33 -14.29
N LEU A 14 -21.85 17.55 -13.99
CA LEU A 14 -21.65 18.60 -14.99
C LEU A 14 -20.25 18.45 -15.60
N VAL A 15 -20.17 17.88 -16.80
CA VAL A 15 -18.93 17.85 -17.60
C VAL A 15 -18.77 19.20 -18.29
N LEU A 16 -17.84 20.02 -17.82
CA LEU A 16 -17.39 21.23 -18.53
C LEU A 16 -16.35 20.83 -19.57
N THR A 17 -16.73 20.89 -20.84
CA THR A 17 -15.84 20.74 -21.99
C THR A 17 -14.96 21.98 -22.17
N ALA A 18 -13.64 21.83 -22.17
CA ALA A 18 -12.69 22.87 -22.58
C ALA A 18 -12.38 22.74 -24.09
N PRO A 19 -12.21 23.85 -24.85
CA PRO A 19 -11.93 23.79 -26.28
C PRO A 19 -10.46 23.49 -26.58
N ALA A 20 -10.26 22.72 -27.65
CA ALA A 20 -8.97 22.34 -28.21
C ALA A 20 -8.21 23.57 -28.76
N PHE A 21 -6.94 23.71 -28.37
CA PHE A 21 -5.97 24.56 -29.08
C PHE A 21 -5.10 23.69 -30.00
N SER A 22 -5.09 24.06 -31.28
CA SER A 22 -4.41 23.36 -32.37
C SER A 22 -2.90 23.57 -32.32
N GLN A 23 -2.11 22.50 -32.45
CA GLN A 23 -0.68 22.61 -32.76
C GLN A 23 -0.49 22.94 -34.24
N GLY A 24 0.12 24.09 -34.52
CA GLY A 24 0.64 24.43 -35.83
C GLY A 24 2.00 23.77 -36.06
N MET A 25 2.06 22.87 -37.03
CA MET A 25 3.32 22.47 -37.69
C MET A 25 3.83 23.63 -38.55
N GLY A 26 5.15 23.82 -38.56
CA GLY A 26 5.82 24.73 -39.49
C GLY A 26 7.31 24.41 -39.57
N GLY A 27 7.68 23.57 -40.55
CA GLY A 27 9.08 23.33 -40.93
C GLY A 27 9.66 24.51 -41.70
N GLY A 28 11.00 24.58 -41.78
CA GLY A 28 11.69 25.60 -42.56
C GLY A 28 13.19 25.39 -42.55
N ASN A 29 13.70 24.98 -43.70
CA ASN A 29 15.05 24.50 -44.00
C ASN A 29 15.99 25.65 -44.45
N MET A 30 17.29 25.34 -44.44
CA MET A 30 18.38 25.87 -45.29
C MET A 30 19.16 27.15 -44.92
N GLY A 31 20.49 27.01 -45.02
CA GLY A 31 21.45 28.08 -45.27
C GLY A 31 22.90 27.66 -44.98
N GLY A 32 23.59 27.10 -45.98
CA GLY A 32 24.97 26.61 -45.89
C GLY A 32 26.06 27.61 -46.33
N MET A 33 27.27 27.04 -46.48
CA MET A 33 28.54 27.60 -47.00
C MET A 33 29.27 28.52 -45.99
N GLY A 34 30.58 28.44 -45.75
CA GLY A 34 31.72 27.78 -46.39
C GLY A 34 32.96 28.63 -46.04
N GLY A 35 34.12 28.03 -45.75
CA GLY A 35 35.34 28.81 -45.52
C GLY A 35 36.47 28.00 -44.86
N GLY A 36 37.57 27.81 -45.58
CA GLY A 36 38.71 26.96 -45.22
C GLY A 36 39.56 27.45 -44.04
N PRO A 37 40.58 26.66 -43.64
CA PRO A 37 41.32 26.89 -42.40
C PRO A 37 42.53 27.83 -42.60
N PRO A 38 42.82 28.70 -41.62
CA PRO A 38 44.16 29.25 -41.45
C PRO A 38 44.87 28.69 -40.19
N PRO A 39 46.20 28.86 -40.11
CA PRO A 39 47.11 28.01 -39.34
C PRO A 39 47.31 28.46 -37.89
N GLY A 40 47.99 27.58 -37.13
CA GLY A 40 48.14 27.62 -35.69
C GLY A 40 48.77 28.87 -35.07
N GLY A 41 48.27 29.19 -33.88
CA GLY A 41 48.85 30.11 -32.92
C GLY A 41 48.67 29.56 -31.51
N ALA A 42 49.70 29.72 -30.68
CA ALA A 42 49.89 29.05 -29.39
C ALA A 42 48.80 29.35 -28.33
N LYS A 43 48.57 28.35 -27.48
CA LYS A 43 47.64 28.34 -26.34
C LYS A 43 47.93 29.46 -25.33
N GLY A 44 47.01 30.43 -25.23
CA GLY A 44 46.81 31.23 -24.01
C GLY A 44 45.75 30.55 -23.13
N LYS A 45 46.06 30.30 -21.86
CA LYS A 45 45.08 29.76 -20.88
C LYS A 45 43.92 30.76 -20.72
N PRO A 46 42.64 30.33 -20.65
CA PRO A 46 41.55 31.22 -20.28
C PRO A 46 41.79 31.74 -18.86
N ALA A 47 41.71 33.06 -18.69
CA ALA A 47 41.68 33.68 -17.37
C ALA A 47 40.44 33.17 -16.62
N SER A 48 40.64 32.63 -15.42
CA SER A 48 39.57 32.22 -14.51
C SER A 48 38.70 33.43 -14.18
N ALA A 49 37.39 33.32 -14.40
CA ALA A 49 36.43 34.29 -13.87
C ALA A 49 36.61 34.40 -12.33
N PRO A 50 36.40 35.58 -11.73
CA PRO A 50 36.49 35.73 -10.29
C PRO A 50 35.56 34.72 -9.61
N ILE A 51 36.10 33.93 -8.68
CA ILE A 51 35.30 33.07 -7.81
C ILE A 51 34.45 34.00 -6.95
N ASP A 52 33.13 33.97 -7.15
CA ASP A 52 32.17 34.65 -6.29
C ASP A 52 32.18 33.95 -4.92
N ASN A 53 33.03 34.42 -4.01
CA ASN A 53 33.17 33.94 -2.64
C ASN A 53 31.99 34.37 -1.73
N ARG A 54 30.86 34.81 -2.30
CA ARG A 54 29.64 34.98 -1.52
C ARG A 54 29.22 33.61 -0.99
N PRO A 55 28.94 33.47 0.32
CA PRO A 55 28.36 32.25 0.85
C PRO A 55 27.15 31.86 0.01
N ALA A 56 27.06 30.60 -0.40
CA ALA A 56 25.84 30.10 -1.02
C ALA A 56 24.66 30.46 -0.10
N PRO A 57 23.52 30.94 -0.64
CA PRO A 57 22.35 31.24 0.17
C PRO A 57 22.04 30.04 1.07
N ALA A 58 21.83 30.28 2.36
CA ALA A 58 21.49 29.19 3.28
C ALA A 58 20.26 28.45 2.75
N VAL A 59 20.41 27.15 2.48
CA VAL A 59 19.28 26.30 2.07
C VAL A 59 18.42 26.09 3.31
N ILE A 60 17.36 26.88 3.43
CA ILE A 60 16.38 26.72 4.51
C ILE A 60 15.72 25.35 4.35
N ALA A 61 15.73 24.53 5.40
CA ALA A 61 15.12 23.21 5.41
C ALA A 61 13.63 23.31 5.08
N VAL A 62 13.09 22.35 4.32
CA VAL A 62 11.69 22.37 3.86
C VAL A 62 10.70 22.47 5.03
N SER A 63 10.98 21.78 6.14
CA SER A 63 10.19 21.85 7.38
C SER A 63 10.08 23.27 7.96
N GLN A 64 11.04 24.14 7.68
CA GLN A 64 11.03 25.54 8.13
C GLN A 64 10.32 26.47 7.14
N ARG A 65 9.90 25.96 5.97
CA ARG A 65 9.21 26.72 4.92
C ARG A 65 7.70 26.46 4.90
N LEU A 66 7.22 25.51 5.70
CA LEU A 66 5.80 25.18 5.82
C LEU A 66 5.02 26.40 6.31
N LYS A 67 3.92 26.69 5.62
CA LYS A 67 3.04 27.81 5.90
C LYS A 67 1.63 27.50 5.41
N GLY A 68 0.64 28.07 6.07
CA GLY A 68 -0.74 28.11 5.58
C GLY A 68 -1.27 29.54 5.51
N VAL A 69 -2.35 29.73 4.76
CA VAL A 69 -3.15 30.97 4.78
C VAL A 69 -3.52 31.33 6.22
N LEU A 70 -3.89 30.30 6.98
CA LEU A 70 -4.02 30.38 8.42
C LEU A 70 -2.99 29.49 9.11
N THR A 71 -1.97 30.10 9.70
CA THR A 71 -0.95 29.41 10.50
C THR A 71 -1.22 29.62 11.99
N LEU A 72 -1.47 28.56 12.75
CA LEU A 72 -1.88 28.59 14.16
C LEU A 72 -0.87 27.81 15.01
N ALA A 73 -0.06 28.55 15.78
CA ALA A 73 1.10 27.99 16.44
C ALA A 73 1.00 28.11 17.97
N GLY A 74 0.86 26.99 18.68
CA GLY A 74 0.78 26.97 20.16
C GLY A 74 -0.41 27.72 20.75
N VAL A 75 -1.50 27.85 19.99
CA VAL A 75 -2.72 28.54 20.39
C VAL A 75 -3.89 27.59 20.48
N ALA A 76 -4.87 27.93 21.31
CA ALA A 76 -6.21 27.35 21.25
C ALA A 76 -7.11 28.25 20.38
N ARG A 77 -7.81 27.69 19.39
CA ARG A 77 -8.69 28.47 18.52
C ARG A 77 -9.88 27.66 18.03
N THR A 78 -11.05 28.31 18.01
CA THR A 78 -12.25 27.77 17.36
C THR A 78 -12.55 28.57 16.10
N LEU A 79 -12.88 27.89 15.00
CA LEU A 79 -13.36 28.47 13.76
C LEU A 79 -14.68 27.79 13.41
N SER A 80 -15.70 28.58 13.10
CA SER A 80 -17.04 28.07 12.76
C SER A 80 -17.54 28.72 11.48
N HIS A 81 -18.09 27.92 10.55
CA HIS A 81 -18.74 28.40 9.32
C HIS A 81 -17.88 29.30 8.44
N GLN A 82 -16.55 29.08 8.44
CA GLN A 82 -15.60 29.88 7.66
C GLN A 82 -15.14 29.11 6.44
N THR A 83 -14.74 29.86 5.41
CA THR A 83 -14.05 29.33 4.23
C THR A 83 -12.60 29.80 4.24
N ILE A 84 -11.65 28.88 4.06
CA ILE A 84 -10.21 29.12 4.03
C ILE A 84 -9.67 28.71 2.65
N PRO A 85 -9.62 29.63 1.67
CA PRO A 85 -9.07 29.35 0.35
C PRO A 85 -7.55 29.58 0.32
N SER A 86 -6.82 28.70 -0.37
CA SER A 86 -5.40 28.88 -0.71
C SER A 86 -5.17 28.60 -2.19
N ASP A 87 -4.67 29.59 -2.93
CA ASP A 87 -4.44 29.52 -4.37
C ASP A 87 -2.95 29.55 -4.75
N LYS A 88 -2.06 29.80 -3.78
CA LYS A 88 -0.62 29.95 -4.02
C LYS A 88 0.11 28.61 -3.93
N PRO A 89 1.18 28.43 -4.70
CA PRO A 89 2.04 27.26 -4.56
C PRO A 89 2.66 27.18 -3.16
N ASP A 90 2.89 25.96 -2.69
CA ASP A 90 3.52 25.64 -1.41
C ASP A 90 2.85 26.31 -0.19
N MET A 91 1.54 26.52 -0.27
CA MET A 91 0.77 27.19 0.77
C MET A 91 -0.44 26.36 1.15
N SER A 92 -0.41 25.84 2.37
CA SER A 92 -1.54 25.13 2.94
C SER A 92 -2.74 26.06 3.19
N GLY A 93 -3.94 25.50 3.34
CA GLY A 93 -5.10 26.28 3.80
C GLY A 93 -4.92 26.65 5.27
N LEU A 94 -4.93 25.63 6.13
CA LEU A 94 -4.67 25.75 7.56
C LEU A 94 -3.43 24.94 7.93
N TYR A 95 -2.50 25.56 8.67
CA TYR A 95 -1.35 24.90 9.26
C TYR A 95 -1.36 25.02 10.79
N ALA A 96 -1.59 23.91 11.48
CA ALA A 96 -1.53 23.81 12.95
C ALA A 96 -0.16 23.25 13.38
N LEU A 97 0.53 23.96 14.27
CA LEU A 97 1.86 23.58 14.75
C LEU A 97 2.12 23.96 16.21
N ARG A 98 3.21 23.43 16.76
CA ARG A 98 3.71 23.72 18.12
C ARG A 98 2.64 23.51 19.21
N GLY A 99 1.94 22.38 19.17
CA GLY A 99 0.96 22.02 20.19
C GLY A 99 -0.36 22.80 20.12
N ALA A 100 -0.71 23.37 18.97
CA ALA A 100 -1.97 24.10 18.80
C ALA A 100 -3.19 23.20 19.07
N GLN A 101 -4.26 23.78 19.61
CA GLN A 101 -5.52 23.11 19.94
C GLN A 101 -6.65 23.75 19.13
N ILE A 102 -7.04 23.13 18.02
CA ILE A 102 -7.94 23.76 17.04
C ILE A 102 -9.27 23.01 16.99
N MET A 103 -10.37 23.76 17.09
CA MET A 103 -11.72 23.27 16.83
C MET A 103 -12.25 23.89 15.54
N LEU A 104 -12.66 23.06 14.59
CA LEU A 104 -13.22 23.45 13.32
C LEU A 104 -14.66 22.95 13.25
N ASP A 105 -15.63 23.86 13.25
CA ASP A 105 -17.05 23.52 13.15
C ASP A 105 -17.61 24.00 11.82
N SER A 106 -17.96 23.06 10.94
CA SER A 106 -18.54 23.35 9.63
C SER A 106 -17.67 24.32 8.81
N VAL A 107 -16.36 24.09 8.80
CA VAL A 107 -15.37 24.91 8.09
C VAL A 107 -15.06 24.30 6.72
N ASP A 108 -14.99 25.14 5.70
CA ASP A 108 -14.57 24.77 4.36
C ASP A 108 -13.11 25.18 4.12
N ILE A 109 -12.25 24.24 3.75
CA ILE A 109 -10.85 24.50 3.41
C ILE A 109 -10.60 24.07 1.98
N ALA A 110 -10.16 24.97 1.12
CA ALA A 110 -9.95 24.68 -0.30
C ALA A 110 -8.56 25.10 -0.76
N THR A 111 -7.80 24.19 -1.37
CA THR A 111 -6.51 24.50 -2.00
C THR A 111 -6.57 24.29 -3.52
N THR A 112 -6.03 25.23 -4.28
CA THR A 112 -5.83 25.08 -5.74
C THR A 112 -4.38 25.26 -6.17
N GLY A 113 -3.52 25.80 -5.29
CA GLY A 113 -2.10 25.90 -5.54
C GLY A 113 -1.47 24.51 -5.75
N ALA A 114 -0.51 24.40 -6.66
CA ALA A 114 0.29 23.18 -6.85
C ALA A 114 1.57 23.26 -6.02
N ALA A 115 2.08 22.12 -5.56
CA ALA A 115 3.39 22.10 -4.93
C ALA A 115 4.48 22.31 -5.97
N SER A 116 5.49 23.13 -5.64
CA SER A 116 6.66 23.33 -6.49
C SER A 116 7.46 22.03 -6.65
N LEU A 117 7.44 21.17 -5.63
CA LEU A 117 8.03 19.84 -5.65
C LEU A 117 7.09 18.84 -4.98
N VAL A 118 6.63 17.83 -5.72
CA VAL A 118 5.74 16.79 -5.18
C VAL A 118 6.40 16.01 -4.05
N ALA A 119 7.71 15.80 -4.09
CA ALA A 119 8.44 15.10 -3.01
C ALA A 119 8.27 15.79 -1.64
N ASP A 120 8.21 17.13 -1.61
CA ASP A 120 8.05 17.88 -0.37
C ASP A 120 6.64 17.71 0.23
N THR A 121 5.63 17.51 -0.62
CA THR A 121 4.27 17.17 -0.16
C THR A 121 4.25 15.83 0.57
N ARG A 122 4.99 14.84 0.07
CA ARG A 122 5.06 13.49 0.65
C ARG A 122 5.89 13.44 1.91
N ALA A 123 6.94 14.25 1.99
CA ALA A 123 7.85 14.25 3.12
C ALA A 123 7.32 15.09 4.28
N TYR A 124 6.65 16.22 3.99
CA TYR A 124 6.34 17.25 4.99
C TYR A 124 4.89 17.75 4.96
N GLY A 125 4.03 17.24 4.07
CA GLY A 125 2.64 17.70 3.95
C GLY A 125 2.51 19.11 3.37
N MET A 126 3.57 19.64 2.75
CA MET A 126 3.55 20.93 2.08
C MET A 126 2.36 21.01 1.11
N ASN A 127 1.70 22.17 1.07
CA ASN A 127 0.58 22.44 0.18
C ASN A 127 -0.70 21.65 0.49
N SER A 128 -0.78 20.95 1.64
CA SER A 128 -2.01 20.29 2.07
C SER A 128 -3.10 21.31 2.43
N ALA A 129 -4.38 20.98 2.24
CA ALA A 129 -5.45 21.88 2.67
C ALA A 129 -5.46 22.05 4.20
N LEU A 130 -5.44 20.94 4.93
CA LEU A 130 -5.21 20.89 6.36
C LEU A 130 -3.87 20.21 6.67
N LEU A 131 -2.93 20.97 7.23
CA LEU A 131 -1.64 20.48 7.68
C LEU A 131 -1.55 20.54 9.22
N ILE A 132 -1.28 19.42 9.85
CA ILE A 132 -1.19 19.29 11.31
C ILE A 132 0.16 18.67 11.66
N ASP A 133 0.93 19.36 12.49
CA ASP A 133 2.25 18.89 12.89
C ASP A 133 2.61 19.28 14.33
N SER A 134 3.75 18.77 14.81
CA SER A 134 4.42 19.25 16.02
C SER A 134 3.54 19.21 17.28
N GLY A 135 2.89 18.08 17.54
CA GLY A 135 2.08 17.82 18.74
C GLY A 135 0.70 18.50 18.73
N SER A 136 0.27 19.03 17.58
CA SER A 136 -0.99 19.79 17.49
C SER A 136 -2.21 18.88 17.41
N GLN A 137 -3.31 19.34 17.97
CA GLN A 137 -4.57 18.61 18.08
C GLN A 137 -5.64 19.39 17.31
N VAL A 138 -6.31 18.72 16.37
CA VAL A 138 -7.42 19.30 15.62
C VAL A 138 -8.65 18.42 15.76
N LEU A 139 -9.76 19.03 16.17
CA LEU A 139 -11.10 18.45 16.13
C LEU A 139 -11.90 19.16 15.04
N MET A 140 -12.42 18.40 14.08
CA MET A 140 -13.24 18.92 13.00
C MET A 140 -14.60 18.22 12.96
N THR A 141 -15.68 19.00 13.01
CA THR A 141 -17.07 18.51 12.93
C THR A 141 -17.76 19.18 11.75
N GLY A 142 -18.21 18.40 10.77
CA GLY A 142 -18.81 18.94 9.54
C GLY A 142 -17.82 19.68 8.64
N GLY A 143 -18.34 20.27 7.56
CA GLY A 143 -17.56 21.05 6.60
C GLY A 143 -16.94 20.22 5.48
N HIS A 144 -16.17 20.89 4.63
CA HIS A 144 -15.56 20.28 3.44
C HIS A 144 -14.08 20.65 3.28
N ILE A 145 -13.25 19.67 2.92
CA ILE A 145 -11.84 19.90 2.54
C ILE A 145 -11.66 19.52 1.07
N ALA A 146 -11.24 20.48 0.25
CA ALA A 146 -11.05 20.32 -1.19
C ALA A 146 -9.61 20.61 -1.60
N THR A 147 -9.08 19.84 -2.55
CA THR A 147 -7.81 20.16 -3.19
C THR A 147 -7.80 19.83 -4.68
N LEU A 148 -7.39 20.81 -5.49
CA LEU A 148 -7.13 20.66 -6.92
C LEU A 148 -5.63 20.59 -7.25
N GLY A 149 -4.78 20.90 -6.27
CA GLY A 149 -3.33 21.00 -6.46
C GLY A 149 -2.65 19.66 -6.70
N GLN A 150 -1.68 19.62 -7.60
CA GLN A 150 -0.83 18.45 -7.77
C GLN A 150 -0.06 18.16 -6.47
N GLY A 151 -0.10 16.90 -6.01
CA GLY A 151 0.52 16.44 -4.77
C GLY A 151 -0.11 16.99 -3.48
N ALA A 152 -1.09 17.87 -3.56
CA ALA A 152 -1.69 18.51 -2.39
C ALA A 152 -2.65 17.56 -1.68
N THR A 153 -2.31 17.12 -0.47
CA THR A 153 -3.17 16.25 0.34
C THR A 153 -4.33 17.06 0.96
N ALA A 154 -5.54 16.51 1.05
CA ALA A 154 -6.63 17.24 1.71
C ALA A 154 -6.35 17.39 3.21
N ALA A 155 -6.06 16.32 3.93
CA ALA A 155 -5.61 16.39 5.32
C ALA A 155 -4.34 15.57 5.55
N TYR A 156 -3.30 16.23 6.08
CA TYR A 156 -2.01 15.62 6.40
C TYR A 156 -1.71 15.84 7.89
N VAL A 157 -1.49 14.76 8.62
CA VAL A 157 -1.16 14.78 10.05
C VAL A 157 0.18 14.07 10.29
N SER A 158 1.13 14.78 10.89
CA SER A 158 2.48 14.29 11.21
C SER A 158 2.99 14.76 12.55
N GLY A 159 4.12 14.20 12.97
CA GLY A 159 4.80 14.60 14.20
C GLY A 159 4.24 13.89 15.42
N GLU A 160 5.13 13.59 16.36
CA GLU A 160 4.78 12.90 17.59
C GLU A 160 3.73 13.69 18.39
N GLY A 161 2.68 12.99 18.82
CA GLY A 161 1.60 13.56 19.62
C GLY A 161 0.61 14.44 18.84
N SER A 162 0.78 14.60 17.53
CA SER A 162 -0.24 15.26 16.71
C SER A 162 -1.45 14.36 16.51
N ALA A 163 -2.64 14.95 16.50
CA ALA A 163 -3.87 14.19 16.26
C ALA A 163 -4.90 14.97 15.45
N LEU A 164 -5.63 14.20 14.66
CA LEU A 164 -6.82 14.66 13.94
C LEU A 164 -8.03 13.83 14.39
N LYS A 165 -9.06 14.51 14.87
CA LYS A 165 -10.38 13.94 15.13
C LYS A 165 -11.39 14.53 14.16
N MET A 166 -12.15 13.70 13.45
CA MET A 166 -13.10 14.15 12.44
C MET A 166 -14.46 13.47 12.59
N GLU A 167 -15.53 14.24 12.50
CA GLU A 167 -16.89 13.70 12.40
C GLU A 167 -17.68 14.42 11.30
N GLY A 168 -18.28 13.68 10.37
CA GLY A 168 -19.23 14.25 9.40
C GLY A 168 -18.59 15.15 8.32
N VAL A 169 -17.31 14.94 8.00
CA VAL A 169 -16.54 15.78 7.07
C VAL A 169 -16.44 15.14 5.68
N ALA A 170 -16.56 15.96 4.64
CA ALA A 170 -16.32 15.54 3.27
C ALA A 170 -14.94 16.01 2.76
N LEU A 171 -14.16 15.11 2.16
CA LEU A 171 -12.84 15.38 1.60
C LEU A 171 -12.83 15.01 0.12
N THR A 172 -12.42 15.96 -0.75
CA THR A 172 -12.34 15.74 -2.19
C THR A 172 -10.99 16.16 -2.76
N THR A 173 -10.38 15.30 -3.58
CA THR A 173 -9.11 15.59 -4.24
C THR A 173 -9.15 15.31 -5.74
N GLN A 174 -8.57 16.21 -6.53
CA GLN A 174 -8.54 16.10 -7.99
C GLN A 174 -7.14 16.19 -8.60
N GLY A 175 -6.13 16.67 -7.87
CA GLY A 175 -4.76 16.72 -8.37
C GLY A 175 -4.11 15.33 -8.47
N THR A 176 -3.24 15.12 -9.45
CA THR A 176 -2.37 13.92 -9.49
C THR A 176 -1.53 13.86 -8.23
N GLY A 177 -1.45 12.70 -7.58
CA GLY A 177 -0.76 12.57 -6.30
C GLY A 177 -1.57 13.07 -5.10
N ALA A 178 -2.70 13.77 -5.27
CA ALA A 178 -3.40 14.43 -4.17
C ALA A 178 -4.14 13.42 -3.28
N TYR A 179 -3.58 13.10 -2.10
CA TYR A 179 -4.20 12.12 -1.21
C TYR A 179 -5.37 12.75 -0.44
N GLY A 180 -6.37 11.94 -0.12
CA GLY A 180 -7.46 12.39 0.75
C GLY A 180 -6.95 12.64 2.17
N LEU A 181 -6.50 11.59 2.84
CA LEU A 181 -6.04 11.64 4.21
C LEU A 181 -4.71 10.91 4.34
N GLU A 182 -3.72 11.58 4.92
CA GLU A 182 -2.40 11.00 5.17
C GLU A 182 -2.02 11.14 6.65
N VAL A 183 -1.81 9.99 7.30
CA VAL A 183 -1.35 9.88 8.68
C VAL A 183 0.09 9.39 8.66
N ARG A 184 0.99 10.17 9.25
CA ARG A 184 2.43 9.90 9.29
C ARG A 184 2.88 9.32 10.64
N PRO A 185 4.11 8.79 10.73
CA PRO A 185 4.59 8.18 11.97
C PRO A 185 4.52 9.15 13.16
N GLY A 186 4.03 8.66 14.30
CA GLY A 186 3.87 9.43 15.53
C GLY A 186 2.54 10.20 15.66
N ALA A 187 1.79 10.35 14.57
CA ALA A 187 0.46 10.96 14.56
C ALA A 187 -0.66 9.94 14.80
N SER A 188 -1.84 10.44 15.18
CA SER A 188 -3.05 9.64 15.37
C SER A 188 -4.25 10.23 14.63
N LEU A 189 -5.22 9.35 14.32
CA LEU A 189 -6.45 9.71 13.64
C LEU A 189 -7.63 8.96 14.26
N VAL A 190 -8.70 9.70 14.56
CA VAL A 190 -10.02 9.13 14.88
C VAL A 190 -11.04 9.81 13.98
N ALA A 191 -11.63 9.05 13.05
CA ALA A 191 -12.62 9.60 12.12
C ALA A 191 -13.92 8.80 12.16
N SER A 192 -15.05 9.49 12.06
CA SER A 192 -16.37 8.86 11.88
C SER A 192 -17.24 9.61 10.90
N LYS A 193 -18.10 8.91 10.15
CA LYS A 193 -19.04 9.52 9.20
C LYS A 193 -18.37 10.44 8.18
N ILE A 194 -17.13 10.14 7.78
CA ILE A 194 -16.42 10.93 6.76
C ILE A 194 -16.63 10.32 5.37
N SER A 195 -16.56 11.17 4.35
CA SER A 195 -16.53 10.73 2.95
C SER A 195 -15.28 11.26 2.27
N VAL A 196 -14.44 10.39 1.73
CA VAL A 196 -13.21 10.75 1.02
C VAL A 196 -13.29 10.28 -0.42
N ALA A 197 -13.15 11.21 -1.37
CA ALA A 197 -13.16 10.92 -2.79
C ALA A 197 -11.92 11.49 -3.48
N THR A 198 -11.19 10.65 -4.22
CA THR A 198 -10.03 11.06 -5.02
C THR A 198 -10.20 10.62 -6.47
N VAL A 199 -9.79 11.47 -7.41
CA VAL A 199 -10.11 11.27 -8.83
C VAL A 199 -8.90 10.85 -9.67
N SER A 200 -7.74 11.44 -9.40
CA SER A 200 -6.57 11.36 -10.30
C SER A 200 -5.63 10.20 -9.98
N ASP A 201 -4.67 9.98 -10.89
CA ASP A 201 -3.60 8.99 -10.74
C ASP A 201 -2.79 9.20 -9.45
N HIS A 202 -2.36 8.09 -8.85
CA HIS A 202 -1.60 8.06 -7.60
C HIS A 202 -2.27 8.90 -6.50
N ALA A 203 -3.59 8.86 -6.36
CA ALA A 203 -4.33 9.64 -5.37
C ALA A 203 -5.07 8.69 -4.41
N MET A 204 -4.41 8.24 -3.35
CA MET A 204 -5.03 7.36 -2.35
C MET A 204 -6.06 8.12 -1.52
N ALA A 205 -7.18 7.48 -1.16
CA ALA A 205 -8.14 8.09 -0.26
C ALA A 205 -7.60 8.12 1.18
N LEU A 206 -7.01 7.02 1.65
CA LEU A 206 -6.36 6.94 2.95
C LEU A 206 -4.96 6.34 2.83
N SER A 207 -3.97 7.02 3.41
CA SER A 207 -2.61 6.52 3.59
C SER A 207 -2.24 6.60 5.08
N VAL A 208 -1.88 5.47 5.68
CA VAL A 208 -1.42 5.39 7.07
C VAL A 208 0.00 4.88 7.10
N MET A 209 0.91 5.64 7.70
CA MET A 209 2.32 5.30 7.86
C MET A 209 2.68 5.43 9.34
N GLY A 210 3.21 4.38 9.95
CA GLY A 210 3.72 4.45 11.32
C GLY A 210 3.31 3.29 12.22
N ARG A 211 4.09 3.08 13.28
CA ARG A 211 3.81 2.10 14.32
C ARG A 211 3.42 2.82 15.62
N GLY A 212 2.49 2.25 16.37
CA GLY A 212 2.31 2.55 17.80
C GLY A 212 1.11 3.40 18.20
N GLN A 213 0.55 4.25 17.33
CA GLN A 213 -0.66 5.01 17.64
C GLN A 213 -1.84 4.49 16.80
N PRO A 214 -2.98 4.12 17.42
CA PRO A 214 -4.09 3.53 16.70
C PRO A 214 -4.74 4.57 15.77
N VAL A 215 -4.88 4.22 14.51
CA VAL A 215 -5.79 4.90 13.58
C VAL A 215 -7.12 4.19 13.64
N ARG A 216 -8.18 4.93 13.99
CA ARG A 216 -9.54 4.39 14.11
C ARG A 216 -10.50 5.10 13.17
N ILE A 217 -11.27 4.33 12.41
CA ILE A 217 -12.21 4.86 11.44
C ILE A 217 -13.53 4.10 11.54
N SER A 218 -14.65 4.80 11.67
CA SER A 218 -15.97 4.18 11.66
C SER A 218 -16.94 4.83 10.69
N ASP A 219 -17.92 4.07 10.20
CA ASP A 219 -19.10 4.62 9.51
C ASP A 219 -18.77 5.52 8.31
N SER A 220 -17.68 5.22 7.58
CA SER A 220 -17.05 6.14 6.62
C SER A 220 -16.92 5.55 5.22
N GLN A 221 -16.81 6.43 4.22
CA GLN A 221 -16.71 6.06 2.82
C GLN A 221 -15.40 6.54 2.19
N PHE A 222 -14.75 5.67 1.42
CA PHE A 222 -13.52 5.96 0.67
C PHE A 222 -13.70 5.53 -0.78
N VAL A 223 -13.48 6.45 -1.73
CA VAL A 223 -13.60 6.17 -3.16
C VAL A 223 -12.39 6.74 -3.89
N THR A 224 -11.76 5.90 -4.71
CA THR A 224 -10.68 6.33 -5.62
C THR A 224 -11.04 5.92 -7.04
N GLU A 225 -10.85 6.81 -8.02
CA GLU A 225 -11.13 6.51 -9.44
C GLU A 225 -9.86 6.38 -10.29
N GLY A 226 -8.74 6.95 -9.83
CA GLY A 226 -7.49 6.95 -10.56
C GLY A 226 -6.80 5.58 -10.61
N PRO A 227 -5.99 5.30 -11.65
CA PRO A 227 -5.09 4.17 -11.65
C PRO A 227 -4.04 4.35 -10.54
N LEU A 228 -3.44 3.24 -10.10
CA LEU A 228 -2.39 3.23 -9.07
C LEU A 228 -2.82 3.95 -7.76
N SER A 229 -4.12 3.97 -7.50
CA SER A 229 -4.73 4.69 -6.38
C SER A 229 -5.55 3.71 -5.53
N PRO A 230 -4.90 2.91 -4.67
CA PRO A 230 -5.62 2.09 -3.71
C PRO A 230 -6.60 2.92 -2.88
N ALA A 231 -7.72 2.33 -2.47
CA ALA A 231 -8.63 3.04 -1.59
C ALA A 231 -7.96 3.30 -0.23
N ILE A 232 -7.29 2.28 0.30
CA ILE A 232 -6.54 2.35 1.56
C ILE A 232 -5.13 1.78 1.35
N SER A 233 -4.13 2.49 1.88
CA SER A 233 -2.73 2.07 1.89
C SER A 233 -2.15 2.12 3.30
N LEU A 234 -1.54 1.02 3.73
CA LEU A 234 -1.06 0.83 5.08
C LEU A 234 0.42 0.47 5.11
N SER A 235 1.19 1.32 5.78
CA SER A 235 2.47 1.01 6.41
C SER A 235 2.36 1.31 7.92
N GLY A 236 1.18 1.01 8.49
CA GLY A 236 0.84 1.25 9.88
C GLY A 236 -0.43 0.49 10.29
N ASP A 237 -0.73 0.53 11.59
CA ASP A 237 -1.87 -0.19 12.16
C ASP A 237 -3.20 0.57 11.91
N LEU A 238 -4.29 -0.15 11.63
CA LEU A 238 -5.63 0.41 11.38
C LEU A 238 -6.73 -0.44 12.06
N GLU A 239 -7.67 0.23 12.72
CA GLU A 239 -8.94 -0.36 13.17
C GLU A 239 -10.08 0.34 12.41
N ALA A 240 -10.81 -0.42 11.59
CA ALA A 240 -11.91 0.08 10.78
C ALA A 240 -13.22 -0.66 11.05
N GLU A 241 -14.32 0.07 11.14
CA GLU A 241 -15.63 -0.48 11.46
C GLU A 241 -16.72 0.15 10.58
N ARG A 242 -17.60 -0.66 9.97
CA ARG A 242 -18.69 -0.18 9.10
C ARG A 242 -18.22 0.81 8.02
N ILE A 243 -17.04 0.58 7.43
CA ILE A 243 -16.55 1.42 6.34
C ILE A 243 -16.90 0.83 4.97
N SER A 244 -16.97 1.68 3.96
CA SER A 244 -17.03 1.26 2.56
C SER A 244 -15.87 1.88 1.79
N ALA A 245 -14.91 1.06 1.36
CA ALA A 245 -13.78 1.49 0.54
C ALA A 245 -13.84 0.86 -0.86
N ARG A 246 -13.80 1.68 -1.91
CA ARG A 246 -13.80 1.24 -3.30
C ARG A 246 -12.66 1.87 -4.08
N ALA A 247 -11.83 1.02 -4.69
CA ALA A 247 -10.88 1.43 -5.71
C ALA A 247 -11.43 1.09 -7.10
N GLY A 248 -11.64 2.11 -7.94
CA GLY A 248 -12.22 1.97 -9.27
C GLY A 248 -11.25 1.44 -10.32
N ARG A 249 -9.94 1.63 -10.14
CA ARG A 249 -8.89 1.24 -11.10
C ARG A 249 -7.60 0.76 -10.42
N ALA A 250 -7.70 0.28 -9.19
CA ALA A 250 -6.57 -0.18 -8.37
C ALA A 250 -7.02 -1.23 -7.34
N ASP A 251 -6.10 -1.60 -6.45
CA ASP A 251 -6.38 -2.55 -5.36
C ASP A 251 -7.22 -1.90 -4.25
N GLY A 252 -8.09 -2.68 -3.60
CA GLY A 252 -8.94 -2.14 -2.54
C GLY A 252 -8.13 -1.69 -1.33
N LEU A 253 -7.33 -2.60 -0.80
CA LEU A 253 -6.41 -2.38 0.32
C LEU A 253 -5.00 -2.82 -0.06
N VAL A 254 -4.02 -1.98 0.24
CA VAL A 254 -2.60 -2.29 0.09
C VAL A 254 -1.92 -2.21 1.45
N ILE A 255 -1.15 -3.24 1.80
CA ILE A 255 -0.36 -3.32 3.03
C ILE A 255 1.10 -3.56 2.66
N ASN A 256 1.97 -2.64 3.08
CA ASN A 256 3.41 -2.75 2.94
C ASN A 256 4.06 -2.98 4.32
N GLY A 257 4.66 -4.15 4.51
CA GLY A 257 5.30 -4.56 5.75
C GLY A 257 4.34 -5.25 6.72
N GLN A 258 4.85 -5.54 7.92
CA GLN A 258 4.09 -6.26 8.94
C GLN A 258 3.30 -5.31 9.83
N HIS A 259 1.99 -5.16 9.54
CA HIS A 259 1.07 -4.28 10.26
C HIS A 259 -0.21 -5.01 10.68
N ARG A 260 -0.87 -4.51 11.74
CA ARG A 260 -2.17 -5.02 12.17
C ARG A 260 -3.28 -4.18 11.56
N ALA A 261 -4.23 -4.83 10.89
CA ALA A 261 -5.41 -4.17 10.40
C ALA A 261 -6.65 -5.00 10.73
N SER A 262 -7.68 -4.37 11.30
CA SER A 262 -8.98 -5.00 11.55
C SER A 262 -10.09 -4.26 10.82
N PHE A 263 -11.01 -5.04 10.27
CA PHE A 263 -12.18 -4.56 9.55
C PHE A 263 -13.42 -5.30 10.06
N SER A 264 -14.33 -4.58 10.69
CA SER A 264 -15.61 -5.13 11.16
C SER A 264 -16.76 -4.56 10.34
N ASP A 265 -17.66 -5.42 9.85
CA ASP A 265 -18.84 -5.05 9.06
C ASP A 265 -18.54 -4.09 7.89
N SER A 266 -17.36 -4.26 7.28
CA SER A 266 -16.82 -3.34 6.30
C SER A 266 -16.86 -3.90 4.89
N ARG A 267 -16.99 -3.01 3.90
CA ARG A 267 -16.99 -3.34 2.48
C ARG A 267 -15.69 -2.86 1.82
N LEU A 268 -14.85 -3.78 1.34
CA LEU A 268 -13.64 -3.48 0.59
C LEU A 268 -13.75 -3.99 -0.84
N LEU A 269 -13.65 -3.10 -1.82
CA LEU A 269 -13.82 -3.42 -3.24
C LEU A 269 -12.58 -2.97 -4.03
N GLY A 270 -11.88 -3.91 -4.64
CA GLY A 270 -10.75 -3.65 -5.53
C GLY A 270 -11.04 -4.01 -6.99
N ASP A 271 -10.77 -3.09 -7.91
CA ASP A 271 -10.75 -3.36 -9.35
C ASP A 271 -9.55 -4.23 -9.77
N GLY A 272 -8.49 -4.21 -8.96
CA GLY A 272 -7.35 -5.13 -9.00
C GLY A 272 -7.51 -6.31 -8.03
N TYR A 273 -6.67 -6.37 -7.01
CA TYR A 273 -6.82 -7.25 -5.86
C TYR A 273 -7.75 -6.64 -4.82
N GLY A 274 -8.47 -7.49 -4.07
CA GLY A 274 -9.21 -7.01 -2.90
C GLY A 274 -8.23 -6.48 -1.85
N VAL A 275 -7.25 -7.30 -1.51
CA VAL A 275 -6.12 -6.95 -0.65
C VAL A 275 -4.81 -7.39 -1.28
N MET A 276 -3.82 -6.50 -1.28
CA MET A 276 -2.44 -6.81 -1.62
C MET A 276 -1.54 -6.59 -0.40
N ILE A 277 -0.72 -7.59 -0.08
CA ILE A 277 0.21 -7.57 1.05
C ILE A 277 1.61 -7.88 0.53
N TYR A 278 2.55 -6.98 0.78
CA TYR A 278 3.94 -7.15 0.38
C TYR A 278 4.87 -6.54 1.41
N GLU A 279 6.16 -6.87 1.33
CA GLU A 279 7.20 -6.13 2.03
C GLU A 279 8.17 -5.56 0.99
N ALA A 280 8.29 -4.24 0.91
CA ALA A 280 9.36 -3.62 0.13
C ALA A 280 10.70 -3.80 0.86
N PRO A 281 11.83 -3.92 0.14
CA PRO A 281 13.15 -3.78 0.74
C PRO A 281 13.21 -2.51 1.59
N GLN A 282 13.72 -2.60 2.82
CA GLN A 282 13.96 -1.41 3.62
C GLN A 282 15.04 -0.57 2.93
N ASP A 283 14.75 0.72 2.76
CA ASP A 283 15.75 1.67 2.29
C ASP A 283 16.64 1.99 3.51
N ASP A 284 17.91 1.59 3.48
CA ASP A 284 18.87 1.73 4.59
C ASP A 284 19.28 3.20 4.86
N GLY A 285 18.40 4.16 4.55
CA GLY A 285 18.54 5.57 4.92
C GLY A 285 19.68 6.31 4.22
N VAL A 286 20.18 5.81 3.08
CA VAL A 286 21.14 6.58 2.27
C VAL A 286 20.36 7.48 1.31
N PRO A 287 20.50 8.82 1.37
CA PRO A 287 19.77 9.71 0.48
C PRO A 287 20.16 9.44 -0.98
N LEU A 288 19.20 8.99 -1.78
CA LEU A 288 19.35 8.89 -3.23
C LEU A 288 19.52 10.30 -3.81
N SER A 289 20.77 10.68 -4.04
CA SER A 289 21.11 11.74 -4.98
C SER A 289 20.93 11.17 -6.39
N GLY A 290 19.89 11.58 -7.11
CA GLY A 290 19.77 11.34 -8.56
C GLY A 290 20.81 12.12 -9.37
N PRO A 291 20.91 11.95 -10.71
CA PRO A 291 19.81 11.62 -11.61
C PRO A 291 20.07 10.48 -12.62
N GLN A 292 18.97 10.01 -13.24
CA GLN A 292 18.95 9.10 -14.39
C GLN A 292 19.67 9.68 -15.62
N GLY A 293 20.33 8.81 -16.39
CA GLY A 293 20.63 9.07 -17.80
C GLY A 293 21.81 8.26 -18.34
N GLY A 294 21.55 7.36 -19.29
CA GLY A 294 22.59 6.85 -20.20
C GLY A 294 22.66 5.33 -20.31
N MET A 295 21.94 4.78 -21.29
CA MET A 295 22.39 3.55 -21.94
C MET A 295 23.77 3.80 -22.56
N ASP A 296 24.76 2.98 -22.25
CA ASP A 296 25.66 2.51 -23.31
C ASP A 296 26.31 1.16 -22.97
N ARG A 297 26.41 0.33 -24.00
CA ARG A 297 27.02 -1.01 -23.96
C ARG A 297 28.49 -0.91 -24.36
N GLY A 298 29.36 -1.67 -23.68
CA GLY A 298 30.52 -2.30 -24.32
C GLY A 298 31.90 -1.90 -23.80
N GLY A 299 32.59 -2.86 -23.17
CA GLY A 299 34.04 -2.84 -22.97
C GLY A 299 34.49 -3.85 -21.90
N PRO A 300 35.38 -4.81 -22.21
CA PRO A 300 35.85 -5.81 -21.23
C PRO A 300 36.95 -5.23 -20.32
N PRO A 301 37.17 -5.80 -19.11
CA PRO A 301 38.14 -5.25 -18.17
C PRO A 301 39.57 -5.73 -18.48
N PRO A 302 40.60 -4.90 -18.33
CA PRO A 302 41.97 -5.38 -18.25
C PRO A 302 42.34 -5.71 -16.80
N GLY A 303 42.98 -6.87 -16.62
CA GLY A 303 43.56 -7.32 -15.35
C GLY A 303 45.03 -6.93 -15.15
N GLY A 304 45.58 -7.36 -14.00
CA GLY A 304 47.01 -7.33 -13.63
C GLY A 304 47.23 -6.74 -12.22
N ARG A 305 47.45 -7.58 -11.17
CA ARG A 305 48.76 -7.97 -10.58
C ARG A 305 49.65 -6.75 -10.23
N GLY A 306 50.16 -6.53 -9.01
CA GLY A 306 50.54 -7.41 -7.90
C GLY A 306 51.03 -6.59 -6.67
N PRO A 307 51.78 -7.18 -5.72
CA PRO A 307 51.59 -6.97 -4.28
C PRO A 307 52.61 -6.05 -3.59
N GLY A 308 52.20 -5.39 -2.51
CA GLY A 308 53.07 -4.65 -1.59
C GLY A 308 52.72 -4.97 -0.14
N GLY A 309 53.62 -5.65 0.56
CA GLY A 309 53.47 -6.06 1.96
C GLY A 309 53.75 -4.92 2.93
N GLY A 310 52.95 -4.88 3.99
CA GLY A 310 53.18 -4.11 5.21
C GLY A 310 52.49 -4.80 6.37
N GLN A 311 53.26 -5.49 7.21
CA GLN A 311 52.77 -6.14 8.42
C GLN A 311 52.41 -5.08 9.47
N THR A 312 51.20 -5.21 10.03
CA THR A 312 50.77 -4.57 11.28
C THR A 312 50.66 -5.65 12.37
N PRO A 313 50.92 -5.35 13.66
CA PRO A 313 50.96 -6.37 14.71
C PRO A 313 49.56 -6.79 15.17
N ALA A 314 49.52 -8.00 15.72
CA ALA A 314 48.35 -8.71 16.20
C ALA A 314 47.44 -7.90 17.14
N GLY A 315 46.16 -7.92 16.80
CA GLY A 315 45.03 -7.47 17.60
C GLY A 315 43.76 -7.98 16.94
N GLU A 316 43.37 -9.18 17.34
CA GLU A 316 42.07 -9.87 17.17
C GLU A 316 41.21 -9.55 15.93
N ARG A 317 41.01 -10.57 15.10
CA ARG A 317 39.98 -10.59 14.06
C ARG A 317 39.40 -12.01 13.93
N PRO A 318 38.25 -12.20 13.28
CA PRO A 318 36.94 -12.39 13.91
C PRO A 318 36.35 -13.77 13.56
N ARG A 319 35.28 -14.21 14.25
CA ARG A 319 34.45 -15.32 13.77
C ARG A 319 32.99 -14.88 13.62
N ASP A 320 32.63 -14.76 12.35
CA ASP A 320 31.35 -15.16 11.77
C ASP A 320 30.10 -14.36 12.15
N ALA A 321 30.00 -13.15 11.62
CA ALA A 321 28.69 -12.63 11.18
C ALA A 321 28.27 -13.39 9.90
N LYS A 322 27.83 -14.64 10.05
CA LYS A 322 27.01 -15.27 9.02
C LYS A 322 25.71 -14.49 8.96
N ALA A 323 25.47 -13.79 7.85
CA ALA A 323 24.13 -13.49 7.38
C ALA A 323 23.33 -14.81 7.51
N GLY A 324 22.36 -14.82 8.43
CA GLY A 324 21.63 -16.01 8.80
C GLY A 324 20.82 -16.50 7.60
N MET A 325 21.37 -17.47 6.87
CA MET A 325 20.57 -18.38 6.08
C MET A 325 19.66 -19.10 7.08
N ARG A 326 18.40 -18.68 7.21
CA ARG A 326 17.44 -19.41 8.04
C ARG A 326 17.28 -20.81 7.42
N PRO A 327 17.49 -21.91 8.17
CA PRO A 327 17.24 -23.26 7.67
C PRO A 327 15.79 -23.36 7.18
N ALA A 328 15.56 -24.12 6.10
CA ALA A 328 14.20 -24.36 5.58
C ALA A 328 13.23 -24.95 6.65
N MET A 329 13.74 -25.52 7.75
CA MET A 329 12.92 -25.99 8.87
C MET A 329 12.32 -24.86 9.72
N ASP A 330 12.91 -23.66 9.79
CA ASP A 330 12.32 -22.50 10.49
C ASP A 330 11.17 -21.85 9.69
N MET A 331 10.89 -22.36 8.49
CA MET A 331 9.72 -22.02 7.68
C MET A 331 8.51 -22.94 7.92
N MET A 332 8.61 -23.92 8.82
CA MET A 332 7.49 -24.81 9.19
C MET A 332 7.05 -24.68 10.65
N GLY A 333 7.65 -23.78 11.43
CA GLY A 333 7.17 -23.43 12.77
C GLY A 333 5.94 -22.51 12.71
N PRO A 334 5.01 -22.57 13.69
CA PRO A 334 3.96 -21.56 13.79
C PRO A 334 4.63 -20.18 13.84
N PRO A 335 4.16 -19.18 13.08
CA PRO A 335 4.85 -17.90 13.04
C PRO A 335 4.95 -17.27 14.45
N GLU A 336 5.97 -16.46 14.72
CA GLU A 336 6.05 -15.72 15.99
C GLU A 336 4.79 -14.85 16.19
N ASP A 337 4.39 -14.60 17.44
CA ASP A 337 3.15 -13.87 17.85
C ASP A 337 3.09 -12.39 17.38
N HIS A 338 4.07 -11.95 16.60
CA HIS A 338 4.18 -10.60 16.02
C HIS A 338 4.00 -10.55 14.49
N ALA A 339 3.65 -11.66 13.82
CA ALA A 339 3.35 -11.59 12.38
C ALA A 339 2.14 -10.67 12.13
N ALA A 340 2.19 -9.92 11.01
CA ALA A 340 1.09 -9.09 10.53
C ALA A 340 -0.25 -9.86 10.64
N ALA A 341 -1.22 -9.28 11.34
CA ALA A 341 -2.52 -9.89 11.55
C ALA A 341 -3.58 -9.01 10.89
N LEU A 342 -4.05 -9.46 9.74
CA LEU A 342 -5.19 -8.88 9.05
C LEU A 342 -6.44 -9.62 9.48
N THR A 343 -7.43 -8.92 10.04
CA THR A 343 -8.66 -9.53 10.55
C THR A 343 -9.89 -8.91 9.88
N PHE A 344 -10.79 -9.75 9.42
CA PHE A 344 -12.10 -9.38 8.90
C PHE A 344 -13.19 -10.10 9.69
N THR A 345 -14.20 -9.37 10.13
CA THR A 345 -15.40 -9.92 10.77
C THR A 345 -16.63 -9.31 10.14
N GLY A 346 -17.50 -10.13 9.56
CA GLY A 346 -18.64 -9.63 8.80
C GLY A 346 -18.25 -8.89 7.50
N GLY A 347 -19.23 -8.27 6.86
CA GLY A 347 -19.01 -7.41 5.70
C GLY A 347 -18.69 -8.16 4.40
N HIS A 348 -18.04 -7.46 3.48
CA HIS A 348 -17.84 -7.91 2.11
C HIS A 348 -16.48 -7.49 1.56
N LEU A 349 -15.72 -8.47 1.06
CA LEU A 349 -14.45 -8.27 0.35
C LEU A 349 -14.61 -8.70 -1.09
N SER A 350 -14.14 -7.87 -2.03
CA SER A 350 -14.04 -8.27 -3.43
C SER A 350 -12.77 -7.81 -4.12
N GLY A 351 -12.32 -8.63 -5.07
CA GLY A 351 -11.19 -8.34 -5.94
C GLY A 351 -11.38 -8.97 -7.32
N ARG A 352 -11.03 -8.26 -8.39
CA ARG A 352 -11.12 -8.82 -9.74
C ARG A 352 -10.07 -9.90 -9.99
N ARG A 353 -8.83 -9.68 -9.55
CA ARG A 353 -7.67 -10.56 -9.82
C ARG A 353 -7.53 -11.68 -8.79
N ALA A 354 -7.75 -11.39 -7.52
CA ALA A 354 -7.86 -12.32 -6.41
C ALA A 354 -8.43 -11.58 -5.20
N GLY A 355 -8.94 -12.33 -4.22
CA GLY A 355 -9.30 -11.77 -2.91
C GLY A 355 -8.06 -11.21 -2.21
N PHE A 356 -7.02 -12.03 -2.13
CA PHE A 356 -5.74 -11.70 -1.53
C PHE A 356 -4.57 -11.97 -2.48
N TYR A 357 -3.61 -11.06 -2.50
CA TYR A 357 -2.30 -11.28 -3.10
C TYR A 357 -1.20 -11.06 -2.06
N VAL A 358 -0.30 -12.04 -1.92
CA VAL A 358 0.79 -12.03 -0.94
C VAL A 358 2.11 -12.30 -1.66
N THR A 359 3.09 -11.43 -1.44
CA THR A 359 4.43 -11.55 -2.04
C THR A 359 5.51 -11.00 -1.11
N ASN A 360 6.69 -11.62 -1.10
CA ASN A 360 7.85 -11.21 -0.32
C ASN A 360 7.55 -10.96 1.17
N ILE A 361 6.61 -11.70 1.77
CA ILE A 361 6.22 -11.48 3.16
C ILE A 361 5.58 -12.74 3.75
N ARG A 362 5.77 -12.92 5.07
CA ARG A 362 4.97 -13.83 5.88
C ARG A 362 3.82 -13.08 6.57
N THR A 363 2.59 -13.53 6.37
CA THR A 363 1.39 -12.86 6.90
C THR A 363 0.32 -13.82 7.41
N ARG A 364 -0.53 -13.33 8.32
CA ARG A 364 -1.72 -14.03 8.80
C ARG A 364 -2.98 -13.23 8.47
N ILE A 365 -3.96 -13.93 7.95
CA ILE A 365 -5.27 -13.40 7.58
C ILE A 365 -6.32 -14.22 8.34
N LYS A 366 -7.22 -13.52 9.03
CA LYS A 366 -8.38 -14.11 9.72
C LYS A 366 -9.66 -13.57 9.10
N MET A 367 -10.61 -14.45 8.81
CA MET A 367 -11.94 -14.08 8.32
C MET A 367 -13.02 -14.83 9.09
N ASP A 368 -13.99 -14.10 9.61
CA ASP A 368 -15.17 -14.64 10.28
C ASP A 368 -16.45 -14.07 9.67
N ALA A 369 -17.30 -14.91 9.10
CA ALA A 369 -18.58 -14.51 8.47
C ALA A 369 -18.47 -13.36 7.42
N VAL A 370 -17.43 -13.36 6.61
CA VAL A 370 -17.14 -12.38 5.56
C VAL A 370 -17.58 -12.90 4.19
N GLU A 371 -18.36 -12.12 3.45
CA GLU A 371 -18.65 -12.43 2.05
C GLU A 371 -17.42 -12.13 1.18
N LEU A 372 -16.85 -13.13 0.51
CA LEU A 372 -15.73 -12.97 -0.42
C LEU A 372 -16.18 -13.23 -1.85
N THR A 373 -16.04 -12.24 -2.73
CA THR A 373 -16.32 -12.38 -4.17
C THR A 373 -15.09 -12.07 -5.01
N THR A 374 -14.73 -12.97 -5.93
CA THR A 374 -13.60 -12.74 -6.84
C THR A 374 -13.99 -13.01 -8.28
N ALA A 375 -13.64 -12.12 -9.20
CA ALA A 375 -13.98 -12.31 -10.63
C ALA A 375 -13.11 -13.39 -11.29
N SER A 376 -11.87 -13.56 -10.80
CA SER A 376 -10.94 -14.58 -11.27
C SER A 376 -11.23 -15.98 -10.72
N GLY A 377 -12.08 -16.10 -9.69
CA GLY A 377 -12.24 -17.33 -8.92
C GLY A 377 -11.02 -17.67 -8.06
N VAL A 378 -10.10 -16.73 -7.77
CA VAL A 378 -8.93 -16.95 -6.91
C VAL A 378 -9.14 -16.30 -5.55
N ILE A 379 -9.20 -17.10 -4.49
CA ILE A 379 -9.32 -16.62 -3.11
C ILE A 379 -8.02 -15.94 -2.69
N LEU A 380 -6.90 -16.66 -2.77
CA LEU A 380 -5.59 -16.20 -2.35
C LEU A 380 -4.52 -16.69 -3.31
N LYS A 381 -3.70 -15.75 -3.77
CA LYS A 381 -2.48 -16.02 -4.53
C LYS A 381 -1.26 -15.63 -3.71
N ALA A 382 -0.36 -16.57 -3.48
CA ALA A 382 0.97 -16.32 -2.93
C ALA A 382 2.02 -16.57 -4.02
N ALA A 383 2.82 -15.56 -4.35
CA ALA A 383 3.83 -15.68 -5.40
C ALA A 383 5.02 -14.76 -5.12
N ALA A 384 6.14 -15.04 -5.76
CA ALA A 384 7.23 -14.09 -5.90
C ALA A 384 6.89 -13.00 -6.91
N ASP A 385 7.39 -11.80 -6.64
CA ASP A 385 7.18 -10.61 -7.47
C ASP A 385 8.37 -9.64 -7.32
N GLN A 386 8.25 -8.42 -7.84
CA GLN A 386 9.32 -7.41 -7.93
C GLN A 386 9.98 -6.97 -6.61
N TRP A 387 9.47 -7.37 -5.44
CA TRP A 387 10.03 -7.00 -4.14
C TRP A 387 10.92 -8.11 -3.57
N GLY A 388 12.06 -7.74 -2.98
CA GLY A 388 12.96 -8.68 -2.28
C GLY A 388 14.03 -9.32 -3.16
N GLU A 389 14.73 -10.31 -2.58
CA GLU A 389 15.79 -11.06 -3.26
C GLU A 389 15.21 -12.10 -4.21
N LEU A 390 15.69 -12.14 -5.46
CA LEU A 390 15.27 -13.12 -6.45
C LEU A 390 15.46 -14.56 -5.92
N GLY A 391 14.37 -15.33 -5.91
CA GLY A 391 14.36 -16.71 -5.43
C GLY A 391 14.09 -16.86 -3.93
N ARG A 392 13.94 -15.75 -3.19
CA ARG A 392 13.62 -15.71 -1.76
C ARG A 392 12.48 -14.74 -1.42
N ASN A 393 11.75 -14.33 -2.44
CA ASN A 393 10.72 -13.30 -2.41
C ASN A 393 9.30 -13.84 -2.56
N GLY A 394 9.09 -15.13 -2.33
CA GLY A 394 7.76 -15.74 -2.31
C GLY A 394 6.85 -15.17 -1.21
N GLY A 395 5.55 -15.39 -1.37
CA GLY A 395 4.56 -15.12 -0.32
C GLY A 395 4.40 -16.32 0.61
N ASP A 396 4.24 -16.08 1.90
CA ASP A 396 3.94 -17.10 2.92
C ASP A 396 2.70 -16.64 3.70
N ALA A 397 1.55 -17.25 3.41
CA ALA A 397 0.27 -16.78 3.93
C ALA A 397 -0.45 -17.85 4.74
N THR A 398 -0.85 -17.52 5.97
CA THR A 398 -1.82 -18.33 6.73
C THR A 398 -3.18 -17.65 6.69
N LEU A 399 -4.18 -18.32 6.09
CA LEU A 399 -5.58 -17.92 6.09
C LEU A 399 -6.36 -18.80 7.08
N SER A 400 -6.86 -18.23 8.16
CA SER A 400 -7.75 -18.90 9.11
C SER A 400 -9.19 -18.39 8.95
N VAL A 401 -10.14 -19.29 8.80
CA VAL A 401 -11.53 -18.96 8.54
C VAL A 401 -12.51 -19.66 9.48
N SER A 402 -13.52 -18.92 9.92
CA SER A 402 -14.64 -19.39 10.75
C SER A 402 -15.98 -18.93 10.16
N HIS A 403 -17.01 -19.76 10.24
CA HIS A 403 -18.34 -19.47 9.66
C HIS A 403 -18.29 -19.04 8.18
N GLN A 404 -17.29 -19.52 7.43
CA GLN A 404 -17.05 -19.06 6.06
C GLN A 404 -17.64 -20.00 5.01
N ILE A 405 -18.20 -19.41 3.96
CA ILE A 405 -18.44 -20.10 2.68
C ILE A 405 -17.50 -19.47 1.66
N LEU A 406 -16.50 -20.24 1.23
CA LEU A 406 -15.50 -19.82 0.25
C LEU A 406 -15.72 -20.54 -1.07
N THR A 407 -15.75 -19.78 -2.16
CA THR A 407 -15.72 -20.34 -3.53
C THR A 407 -14.55 -19.76 -4.29
N GLY A 408 -13.67 -20.64 -4.76
CA GLY A 408 -12.49 -20.28 -5.53
C GLY A 408 -11.22 -21.02 -5.11
N ASP A 409 -10.12 -20.67 -5.75
CA ASP A 409 -8.89 -21.44 -5.72
C ASP A 409 -7.80 -20.78 -4.88
N PHE A 410 -6.86 -21.62 -4.43
CA PHE A 410 -5.57 -21.21 -3.86
C PHE A 410 -4.46 -21.44 -4.87
N VAL A 411 -3.62 -20.42 -5.08
CA VAL A 411 -2.57 -20.44 -6.11
C VAL A 411 -1.22 -20.08 -5.51
N THR A 412 -0.23 -20.93 -5.75
CA THR A 412 1.16 -20.71 -5.34
C THR A 412 2.12 -20.86 -6.52
N ASP A 413 3.25 -20.15 -6.48
CA ASP A 413 4.44 -20.55 -7.23
C ASP A 413 5.29 -21.57 -6.44
N ALA A 414 6.49 -21.88 -6.95
CA ALA A 414 7.36 -22.90 -6.37
C ALA A 414 8.02 -22.50 -5.03
N ILE A 415 8.13 -21.20 -4.74
CA ILE A 415 8.82 -20.67 -3.54
C ILE A 415 7.87 -19.97 -2.57
N SER A 416 6.57 -20.04 -2.84
CA SER A 416 5.51 -19.50 -2.00
C SER A 416 4.69 -20.61 -1.36
N HIS A 417 4.07 -20.29 -0.23
CA HIS A 417 3.30 -21.23 0.58
C HIS A 417 2.00 -20.60 1.06
N ILE A 418 0.96 -21.44 1.16
CA ILE A 418 -0.33 -21.06 1.74
C ILE A 418 -0.71 -22.12 2.78
N ALA A 419 -1.10 -21.72 3.98
CA ALA A 419 -1.83 -22.56 4.92
C ALA A 419 -3.29 -22.07 5.03
N VAL A 420 -4.26 -22.95 4.83
CA VAL A 420 -5.69 -22.64 4.96
C VAL A 420 -6.27 -23.46 6.11
N ASN A 421 -6.80 -22.80 7.13
CA ASN A 421 -7.42 -23.42 8.30
C ASN A 421 -8.92 -23.13 8.31
N LEU A 422 -9.74 -24.16 8.16
CA LEU A 422 -11.19 -24.07 8.22
C LEU A 422 -11.68 -24.55 9.58
N SER A 423 -12.46 -23.71 10.25
CA SER A 423 -13.12 -24.03 11.52
C SER A 423 -14.57 -23.57 11.54
N GLU A 424 -15.32 -24.00 12.55
CA GLU A 424 -16.65 -23.47 12.91
C GLU A 424 -17.63 -23.46 11.73
N ASN A 425 -17.90 -24.63 11.18
CA ASN A 425 -18.79 -24.88 10.04
C ASN A 425 -18.37 -24.14 8.77
N SER A 426 -17.07 -24.05 8.49
CA SER A 426 -16.57 -23.46 7.25
C SER A 426 -16.60 -24.44 6.08
N HIS A 427 -16.92 -23.92 4.90
CA HIS A 427 -17.04 -24.67 3.66
C HIS A 427 -16.16 -24.05 2.56
N LEU A 428 -15.25 -24.83 2.00
CA LEU A 428 -14.48 -24.47 0.80
C LEU A 428 -15.00 -25.21 -0.42
N THR A 429 -15.22 -24.50 -1.53
CA THR A 429 -15.44 -25.08 -2.86
C THR A 429 -14.36 -24.56 -3.80
N GLY A 430 -13.45 -25.42 -4.24
CA GLY A 430 -12.33 -25.00 -5.10
C GLY A 430 -11.17 -25.99 -5.12
N LYS A 431 -10.08 -25.59 -5.79
CA LYS A 431 -8.83 -26.38 -5.84
C LYS A 431 -7.64 -25.67 -5.18
N THR A 432 -6.63 -26.48 -4.88
CA THR A 432 -5.36 -26.07 -4.26
C THR A 432 -4.16 -26.53 -5.08
N THR A 433 -2.98 -25.98 -4.76
CA THR A 433 -1.68 -26.39 -5.31
C THR A 433 -0.85 -27.15 -4.28
N ARG A 434 0.23 -27.82 -4.74
CA ARG A 434 1.11 -28.63 -3.89
C ARG A 434 1.74 -27.88 -2.71
N ASN A 435 1.92 -26.56 -2.80
CA ASN A 435 2.47 -25.74 -1.70
C ASN A 435 1.35 -25.11 -0.85
N THR A 436 0.11 -25.61 -0.97
CA THR A 436 -1.00 -25.25 -0.11
C THR A 436 -1.25 -26.35 0.91
N ASP A 437 -1.27 -25.99 2.18
CA ASP A 437 -1.70 -26.85 3.28
C ASP A 437 -3.15 -26.56 3.63
N VAL A 438 -3.92 -27.61 3.95
CA VAL A 438 -5.33 -27.50 4.33
C VAL A 438 -5.56 -28.19 5.66
N SER A 439 -6.17 -27.47 6.60
CA SER A 439 -6.65 -27.99 7.87
C SER A 439 -8.17 -27.84 7.96
N LEU A 440 -8.87 -28.91 8.31
CA LEU A 440 -10.31 -28.95 8.54
C LEU A 440 -10.56 -29.33 10.01
N ASP A 441 -11.34 -28.54 10.73
CA ASP A 441 -11.96 -29.02 11.97
C ASP A 441 -13.10 -30.02 11.65
N ALA A 442 -13.65 -30.70 12.66
CA ALA A 442 -14.67 -31.74 12.47
C ALA A 442 -15.98 -31.24 11.82
N SER A 443 -16.25 -29.94 11.90
CA SER A 443 -17.48 -29.32 11.39
C SER A 443 -17.34 -28.81 9.95
N SER A 444 -16.11 -28.60 9.49
CA SER A 444 -15.82 -28.01 8.19
C SER A 444 -15.84 -29.01 7.04
N ARG A 445 -15.96 -28.53 5.79
CA ARG A 445 -15.98 -29.38 4.59
C ARG A 445 -15.21 -28.73 3.43
N TRP A 446 -14.74 -29.57 2.52
CA TRP A 446 -14.12 -29.13 1.27
C TRP A 446 -14.72 -29.87 0.08
N THR A 447 -15.21 -29.15 -0.92
CA THR A 447 -15.65 -29.68 -2.22
C THR A 447 -14.63 -29.35 -3.29
N LEU A 448 -14.10 -30.37 -3.96
CA LEU A 448 -13.15 -30.20 -5.08
C LEU A 448 -13.89 -29.79 -6.35
N THR A 449 -13.26 -28.91 -7.13
CA THR A 449 -13.74 -28.48 -8.45
C THR A 449 -12.89 -28.99 -9.61
N ALA A 450 -11.74 -29.58 -9.30
CA ALA A 450 -10.80 -30.18 -10.25
C ALA A 450 -9.80 -31.08 -9.50
N ASN A 451 -8.99 -31.81 -10.27
CA ASN A 451 -7.81 -32.49 -9.71
C ASN A 451 -6.93 -31.46 -8.99
N SER A 452 -6.55 -31.80 -7.77
CA SER A 452 -5.94 -30.88 -6.82
C SER A 452 -4.71 -31.49 -6.17
N SER A 453 -3.86 -30.64 -5.59
CA SER A 453 -2.72 -31.08 -4.80
C SER A 453 -2.68 -30.33 -3.47
N VAL A 454 -2.22 -30.98 -2.41
CA VAL A 454 -1.94 -30.36 -1.11
C VAL A 454 -0.57 -30.77 -0.62
N GLY A 455 0.07 -29.87 0.11
CA GLY A 455 1.30 -30.16 0.83
C GLY A 455 0.99 -30.99 2.06
N LYS A 456 0.34 -30.39 3.06
CA LYS A 456 -0.15 -31.04 4.28
C LYS A 456 -1.68 -30.99 4.33
N LEU A 457 -2.29 -32.12 4.67
CA LEU A 457 -3.70 -32.27 4.98
C LEU A 457 -3.86 -32.64 6.45
N THR A 458 -4.66 -31.86 7.19
CA THR A 458 -5.03 -32.16 8.58
C THR A 458 -6.55 -32.15 8.69
N GLY A 459 -7.13 -33.23 9.21
CA GLY A 459 -8.59 -33.44 9.24
C GLY A 459 -8.98 -34.82 8.73
N ASP A 460 -10.28 -35.12 8.74
CA ASP A 460 -10.81 -36.39 8.24
C ASP A 460 -11.05 -36.32 6.71
N PRO A 461 -10.42 -37.18 5.89
CA PRO A 461 -10.68 -37.24 4.45
C PRO A 461 -12.16 -37.45 4.08
N ALA A 462 -13.00 -38.00 4.98
CA ALA A 462 -14.44 -38.10 4.78
C ALA A 462 -15.17 -36.74 4.70
N GLN A 463 -14.48 -35.64 5.05
CA GLN A 463 -14.99 -34.28 4.96
C GLN A 463 -14.75 -33.64 3.57
N ILE A 464 -14.06 -34.36 2.68
CA ILE A 464 -13.68 -33.90 1.35
C ILE A 464 -14.60 -34.56 0.31
N ASP A 465 -15.49 -33.77 -0.29
CA ASP A 465 -16.24 -34.19 -1.45
C ASP A 465 -15.40 -33.97 -2.70
N SER A 466 -14.92 -35.07 -3.29
CA SER A 466 -14.03 -35.04 -4.43
C SER A 466 -14.72 -34.73 -5.76
N GLN A 467 -16.05 -34.89 -5.87
CA GLN A 467 -16.76 -34.74 -7.15
C GLN A 467 -16.11 -35.52 -8.32
N GLY A 468 -15.55 -36.69 -8.03
CA GLY A 468 -14.86 -37.55 -9.01
C GLY A 468 -13.39 -37.17 -9.27
N HIS A 469 -12.87 -36.13 -8.63
CA HIS A 469 -11.50 -35.65 -8.82
C HIS A 469 -10.48 -36.31 -7.90
N THR A 470 -9.22 -36.31 -8.35
CA THR A 470 -8.10 -36.80 -7.55
C THR A 470 -7.47 -35.68 -6.73
N LEU A 471 -7.24 -35.92 -5.44
CA LEU A 471 -6.45 -35.08 -4.56
C LEU A 471 -5.10 -35.75 -4.30
N SER A 472 -4.00 -35.14 -4.74
CA SER A 472 -2.65 -35.65 -4.42
C SER A 472 -2.09 -35.00 -3.16
N TYR A 473 -1.42 -35.75 -2.29
CA TYR A 473 -0.79 -35.20 -1.07
C TYR A 473 0.71 -35.53 -0.99
N ASP A 474 1.51 -34.66 -0.37
CA ASP A 474 2.93 -34.98 -0.09
C ASP A 474 3.03 -36.04 1.01
N LYS A 475 3.47 -37.26 0.66
CA LYS A 475 3.57 -38.38 1.61
C LYS A 475 4.50 -38.11 2.80
N TYR A 476 5.53 -37.27 2.63
CA TYR A 476 6.48 -36.96 3.70
C TYR A 476 5.92 -35.96 4.71
N ARG A 477 5.01 -35.09 4.25
CA ARG A 477 4.32 -34.12 5.11
C ARG A 477 3.03 -34.67 5.73
N ASN A 478 2.61 -35.87 5.31
CA ASN A 478 1.42 -36.57 5.80
C ASN A 478 1.73 -38.02 6.23
N PRO A 479 2.60 -38.24 7.23
CA PRO A 479 2.99 -39.58 7.66
C PRO A 479 1.81 -40.43 8.16
N ALA A 480 0.76 -39.79 8.70
CA ALA A 480 -0.45 -40.46 9.16
C ALA A 480 -1.22 -41.20 8.05
N LEU A 481 -1.06 -40.78 6.78
CA LEU A 481 -1.67 -41.44 5.62
C LEU A 481 -0.84 -42.62 5.10
N ASN A 482 0.38 -42.84 5.65
CA ASN A 482 1.26 -43.97 5.33
C ASN A 482 1.46 -44.24 3.83
N GLY A 483 1.44 -43.19 3.00
CA GLY A 483 1.56 -43.31 1.53
C GLY A 483 0.44 -44.11 0.85
N GLN A 484 -0.73 -44.25 1.46
CA GLN A 484 -1.85 -45.01 0.91
C GLN A 484 -2.71 -44.21 -0.08
N THR A 485 -3.34 -44.91 -1.02
CA THR A 485 -4.44 -44.35 -1.80
C THR A 485 -5.76 -44.64 -1.09
N LEU A 486 -6.56 -43.61 -0.82
CA LEU A 486 -7.83 -43.71 -0.11
C LEU A 486 -8.98 -43.24 -1.01
N PRO A 487 -10.14 -43.91 -1.02
CA PRO A 487 -11.32 -43.36 -1.69
C PRO A 487 -11.79 -42.10 -0.97
N LEU A 488 -12.26 -41.12 -1.74
CA LEU A 488 -12.92 -39.93 -1.20
C LEU A 488 -14.43 -39.98 -1.49
N PRO A 489 -15.26 -39.39 -0.61
CA PRO A 489 -16.64 -39.03 -0.97
C PRO A 489 -16.70 -38.34 -2.33
N GLY A 490 -17.77 -38.56 -3.10
CA GLY A 490 -17.89 -38.01 -4.47
C GLY A 490 -17.22 -38.83 -5.58
N GLY A 491 -16.55 -39.97 -5.26
CA GLY A 491 -16.10 -40.96 -6.24
C GLY A 491 -14.65 -40.84 -6.72
N GLY A 492 -13.93 -39.81 -6.26
CA GLY A 492 -12.51 -39.61 -6.49
C GLY A 492 -11.61 -40.30 -5.46
N GLN A 493 -10.33 -39.92 -5.44
CA GLN A 493 -9.31 -40.58 -4.61
C GLN A 493 -8.31 -39.57 -4.03
N LEU A 494 -7.84 -39.86 -2.82
CA LEU A 494 -6.69 -39.23 -2.18
C LEU A 494 -5.46 -40.09 -2.47
N VAL A 495 -4.47 -39.56 -3.18
CA VAL A 495 -3.31 -40.32 -3.69
C VAL A 495 -1.98 -39.73 -3.20
N PRO A 496 -0.95 -40.53 -2.91
CA PRO A 496 0.37 -40.01 -2.59
C PRO A 496 1.01 -39.37 -3.84
N GLY A 497 1.48 -38.13 -3.71
CA GLY A 497 2.28 -37.40 -4.70
C GLY A 497 3.79 -37.53 -4.46
N GLY A 498 4.58 -37.31 -5.52
CA GLY A 498 6.06 -37.32 -5.50
C GLY A 498 6.69 -35.96 -5.17
N LEU A 499 7.98 -35.99 -4.80
CA LEU A 499 8.85 -34.82 -4.51
C LEU A 499 8.92 -33.81 -5.66
#